data_AF-A0A1S4J933-F1
#
_entry.id   AF-A0A1S4J933-F1
#
_cell.length_a   1.000
_cell.length_b   1.000
_cell.length_c   1.000
_cell.angle_alpha   90.00
_cell.angle_beta   90.00
_cell.angle_gamma   90.00
#
_symmetry.space_group_name_H-M   'P 1'
#
loop_
_entity.id
_entity.type
_entity.pdbx_description
1 polymer ?
#
loop_
_entity_poly.entity_id
_entity_poly.type
_entity_poly.pdbx_seq_one_letter_code
_entity_poly.pdbx_strand_id
1 'polypeptide(L)'
;MDYKFKANKNGNCRMCDKKDEVNCMICCDECDRWFHVTCTELSALPKRRTPWLCIKCAAIADYLENQQKAIQSLQEAKTDKKPKSDSENAANLTQDLHVKALQAIVETMKEVKIDNRASTDTFMSEVVELPNSYKTALSRFLMLEKKLSKDTVVKDWYHDKIDEYLQKDYMRKLSPEEALIETPKTFYLPHFI
;
A
#
# COMPACT_ATOMS: atom_id res chain seq x y z
N MET A 1 -14.03 9.74 11.23
CA MET A 1 -14.53 8.35 11.30
C MET A 1 -13.66 7.60 12.30
N ASP A 2 -14.21 7.26 13.46
CA ASP A 2 -13.46 6.53 14.51
C ASP A 2 -13.53 5.02 14.24
N TYR A 3 -12.50 4.48 13.60
CA TYR A 3 -12.32 3.04 13.47
C TYR A 3 -11.68 2.52 14.75
N LYS A 4 -12.48 1.90 15.62
CA LYS A 4 -12.03 1.34 16.90
C LYS A 4 -11.28 0.02 16.69
N PHE A 5 -10.06 0.11 16.18
CA PHE A 5 -9.14 -1.03 16.16
C PHE A 5 -8.49 -1.20 17.53
N LYS A 6 -8.48 -2.43 18.04
CA LYS A 6 -7.86 -2.75 19.33
C LYS A 6 -6.66 -3.68 19.18
N ALA A 7 -5.77 -3.61 20.17
CA ALA A 7 -4.64 -4.51 20.25
C ALA A 7 -5.04 -5.80 20.96
N ASN A 8 -5.12 -6.89 20.19
CA ASN A 8 -5.35 -8.21 20.73
C ASN A 8 -4.08 -8.72 21.43
N LYS A 9 -4.24 -9.21 22.66
CA LYS A 9 -3.14 -9.79 23.46
C LYS A 9 -2.87 -11.25 23.12
N ASN A 10 -3.85 -11.94 22.56
CA ASN A 10 -3.85 -13.39 22.32
C ASN A 10 -3.74 -13.77 20.84
N GLY A 11 -3.56 -12.78 19.96
CA GLY A 11 -3.59 -12.95 18.51
C GLY A 11 -3.38 -11.64 17.76
N ASN A 12 -3.55 -11.69 16.45
CA ASN A 12 -3.26 -10.60 15.53
C ASN A 12 -4.52 -9.87 15.05
N CYS A 13 -5.72 -10.43 15.29
CA CYS A 13 -6.97 -9.79 14.92
C CYS A 13 -7.12 -8.38 15.54
N ARG A 14 -7.41 -7.37 14.73
CA ARG A 14 -7.56 -5.98 15.21
C ARG A 14 -8.97 -5.57 15.66
N MET A 15 -9.92 -6.51 15.61
CA MET A 15 -11.34 -6.29 15.97
C MET A 15 -11.76 -7.01 17.24
N CYS A 16 -11.08 -8.09 17.64
CA CYS A 16 -11.43 -8.90 18.80
C CYS A 16 -10.19 -9.30 19.60
N ASP A 17 -10.37 -9.79 20.84
CA ASP A 17 -9.27 -10.27 21.71
C ASP A 17 -9.20 -11.82 21.75
N LYS A 18 -9.88 -12.47 20.80
CA LYS A 18 -9.94 -13.93 20.70
C LYS A 18 -8.61 -14.45 20.13
N LYS A 19 -8.25 -15.68 20.49
CA LYS A 19 -7.07 -16.35 19.95
C LYS A 19 -7.23 -16.57 18.44
N ASP A 20 -6.13 -16.49 17.73
CA ASP A 20 -6.07 -16.72 16.29
C ASP A 20 -6.28 -18.21 15.96
N GLU A 21 -7.24 -18.50 15.08
CA GLU A 21 -7.43 -19.82 14.47
C GLU A 21 -6.82 -19.82 13.06
N VAL A 22 -5.95 -20.79 12.78
CA VAL A 22 -5.04 -20.83 11.61
C VAL A 22 -5.77 -20.70 10.26
N ASN A 23 -7.03 -21.14 10.17
CA ASN A 23 -7.80 -21.19 8.90
C ASN A 23 -8.88 -20.11 8.76
N CYS A 24 -8.98 -19.16 9.70
CA CYS A 24 -10.07 -18.18 9.73
C CYS A 24 -9.55 -16.73 9.71
N MET A 25 -8.36 -16.50 9.15
CA MET A 25 -7.72 -15.19 9.14
C MET A 25 -7.55 -14.62 7.73
N ILE A 26 -7.79 -13.32 7.63
CA ILE A 26 -7.64 -12.54 6.41
C ILE A 26 -6.78 -11.30 6.69
N CYS A 27 -5.89 -10.99 5.75
CA CYS A 27 -5.05 -9.81 5.79
C CYS A 27 -5.62 -8.75 4.84
N CYS A 28 -5.65 -7.48 5.27
CA CYS A 28 -5.99 -6.37 4.40
C CYS A 28 -4.83 -6.06 3.45
N ASP A 29 -5.10 -5.94 2.15
CA ASP A 29 -4.06 -5.72 1.13
C ASP A 29 -3.40 -4.32 1.19
N GLU A 30 -4.06 -3.34 1.82
CA GLU A 30 -3.52 -1.98 1.93
C GLU A 30 -2.73 -1.70 3.21
N CYS A 31 -3.16 -2.26 4.34
CA CYS A 31 -2.60 -1.90 5.65
C CYS A 31 -1.94 -3.07 6.39
N ASP A 32 -1.86 -4.24 5.76
CA ASP A 32 -1.26 -5.47 6.29
C ASP A 32 -1.82 -5.90 7.66
N ARG A 33 -3.00 -5.39 8.03
CA ARG A 33 -3.67 -5.76 9.30
C ARG A 33 -4.41 -7.06 9.12
N TRP A 34 -4.29 -7.91 10.13
CA TRP A 34 -4.95 -9.19 10.21
C TRP A 34 -6.29 -9.09 10.94
N PHE A 35 -7.26 -9.85 10.45
CA PHE A 35 -8.60 -9.93 10.98
C PHE A 35 -9.10 -11.36 10.89
N HIS A 36 -9.98 -11.76 11.81
CA HIS A 36 -10.75 -12.97 11.60
C HIS A 36 -11.81 -12.72 10.53
N VAL A 37 -12.03 -13.70 9.65
CA VAL A 37 -13.07 -13.69 8.62
C VAL A 37 -14.46 -13.45 9.24
N THR A 38 -14.71 -14.05 10.40
CA THR A 38 -15.94 -13.84 11.19
C THR A 38 -16.06 -12.44 11.79
N CYS A 39 -14.93 -11.77 12.04
CA CYS A 39 -14.91 -10.38 12.55
C CYS A 39 -15.07 -9.34 11.43
N THR A 40 -15.00 -9.76 10.17
CA THR A 40 -15.14 -8.90 8.98
C THR A 40 -16.46 -9.12 8.26
N GLU A 41 -17.41 -9.83 8.89
CA GLU A 41 -18.72 -10.18 8.32
C GLU A 41 -18.66 -10.97 7.01
N LEU A 42 -17.50 -11.59 6.71
CA LEU A 42 -17.35 -12.45 5.56
C LEU A 42 -17.82 -13.86 5.92
N SER A 43 -18.63 -14.47 5.05
CA SER A 43 -19.10 -15.85 5.22
C SER A 43 -18.03 -16.88 4.80
N ALA A 44 -17.10 -16.50 3.93
CA ALA A 44 -15.98 -17.32 3.48
C ALA A 44 -14.78 -16.45 3.11
N LEU A 45 -13.59 -17.05 3.05
CA LEU A 45 -12.41 -16.39 2.52
C LEU A 45 -12.64 -16.02 1.05
N PRO A 46 -12.39 -14.77 0.64
CA PRO A 46 -12.43 -14.38 -0.76
C PRO A 46 -11.42 -15.20 -1.55
N LYS A 47 -11.70 -15.39 -2.85
CA LYS A 47 -10.77 -16.09 -3.75
C LYS A 47 -9.41 -15.42 -3.68
N ARG A 48 -8.31 -16.19 -3.78
CA ARG A 48 -6.91 -15.70 -3.70
C ARG A 48 -6.58 -14.50 -4.62
N ARG A 49 -7.38 -14.22 -5.64
CA ARG A 49 -7.18 -13.12 -6.60
C ARG A 49 -8.03 -11.88 -6.32
N THR A 50 -8.95 -11.93 -5.37
CA THR A 50 -9.83 -10.80 -5.08
C THR A 50 -9.24 -9.99 -3.93
N PRO A 51 -8.90 -8.71 -4.14
CA PRO A 51 -8.36 -7.89 -3.07
C PRO A 51 -9.43 -7.69 -2.00
N TRP A 52 -9.01 -7.72 -0.74
CA TRP A 52 -9.88 -7.44 0.39
C TRP A 52 -9.33 -6.28 1.22
N LEU A 53 -10.18 -5.28 1.42
CA LEU A 53 -9.88 -4.09 2.20
C LEU A 53 -10.63 -4.14 3.53
N CYS A 54 -9.94 -3.77 4.60
CA CYS A 54 -10.61 -3.59 5.89
C CYS A 54 -11.57 -2.38 5.84
N ILE A 55 -12.52 -2.30 6.77
CA ILE A 55 -13.52 -1.22 6.87
C ILE A 55 -12.92 0.20 6.81
N LYS A 56 -11.68 0.37 7.29
CA LYS A 56 -10.96 1.65 7.22
C LYS A 56 -10.44 1.92 5.81
N CYS A 57 -9.78 0.94 5.21
CA CYS A 57 -9.23 1.04 3.87
C CYS A 57 -10.32 1.21 2.81
N ALA A 58 -11.40 0.42 2.90
CA ALA A 58 -12.55 0.55 2.01
C ALA A 58 -13.17 1.96 2.06
N ALA A 59 -13.41 2.50 3.26
CA ALA A 59 -13.96 3.84 3.41
C ALA A 59 -13.00 4.95 2.95
N ILE A 60 -11.68 4.75 3.07
CA ILE A 60 -10.69 5.67 2.51
C ILE A 60 -10.76 5.62 0.98
N ALA A 61 -10.80 4.43 0.37
CA ALA A 61 -10.93 4.25 -1.06
C ALA A 61 -12.20 4.93 -1.61
N ASP A 62 -13.36 4.71 -0.97
CA ASP A 62 -14.62 5.34 -1.35
C ASP A 62 -14.56 6.87 -1.26
N TYR A 63 -13.95 7.40 -0.19
CA TYR A 63 -13.78 8.85 -0.04
C TYR A 63 -12.93 9.44 -1.17
N LEU A 64 -11.82 8.78 -1.51
CA LEU A 64 -10.93 9.21 -2.58
C LEU A 64 -11.63 9.16 -3.95
N GLU A 65 -12.40 8.12 -4.23
CA GLU A 65 -13.15 8.00 -5.49
C GLU A 65 -14.19 9.13 -5.61
N ASN A 66 -14.91 9.43 -4.53
CA ASN A 66 -15.87 10.52 -4.51
C ASN A 66 -15.21 11.90 -4.70
N GLN A 67 -14.05 12.13 -4.10
CA GLN A 67 -13.27 13.34 -4.32
C GLN A 67 -12.81 13.46 -5.78
N GLN A 68 -12.36 12.38 -6.39
CA GLN A 68 -11.96 12.38 -7.80
C GLN A 68 -13.11 12.74 -8.73
N LYS A 69 -14.29 12.15 -8.51
CA LYS A 69 -15.51 12.49 -9.26
C LYS A 69 -15.92 13.95 -9.08
N ALA A 70 -15.80 14.48 -7.86
CA ALA A 70 -16.08 15.89 -7.57
C ALA A 70 -15.08 16.84 -8.25
N ILE A 71 -13.79 16.48 -8.26
CA ILE A 71 -12.76 17.25 -8.96
C ILE A 71 -13.02 17.23 -10.47
N GLN A 72 -13.35 16.06 -11.03
CA GLN A 72 -13.63 15.91 -12.45
C GLN A 72 -14.83 16.77 -12.89
N SER A 73 -15.93 16.75 -12.13
CA SER A 73 -17.10 17.58 -12.45
C SER A 73 -16.83 19.08 -12.33
N LEU A 74 -15.96 19.51 -11.42
CA LEU A 74 -15.50 20.91 -11.33
C LEU A 74 -14.59 21.31 -12.50
N GLN A 75 -13.79 20.38 -13.03
CA GLN A 75 -12.95 20.63 -14.20
C GLN A 75 -13.81 20.74 -15.48
N GLU A 76 -14.81 19.88 -15.64
CA GLU A 76 -15.77 19.91 -16.76
C GLU A 76 -16.63 21.20 -16.71
N ALA A 77 -17.05 21.65 -15.53
CA ALA A 77 -17.77 22.91 -15.38
C ALA A 77 -16.93 24.17 -15.68
N LYS A 78 -15.59 24.08 -15.61
CA LYS A 78 -14.66 25.15 -16.01
C LYS A 78 -14.46 25.20 -17.53
N THR A 79 -14.62 24.09 -18.25
CA THR A 79 -14.47 24.05 -19.72
C THR A 79 -15.65 24.65 -20.49
N ASP A 80 -16.84 24.72 -19.89
CA ASP A 80 -18.05 25.30 -20.53
C ASP A 80 -18.18 26.83 -20.39
N LYS A 81 -17.30 27.50 -19.63
CA LYS A 81 -17.32 28.97 -19.46
C LYS A 81 -16.23 29.65 -20.30
N LYS A 82 -16.62 30.18 -21.46
CA LYS A 82 -15.81 31.13 -22.26
C LYS A 82 -15.38 32.33 -21.38
N PRO A 83 -14.11 32.79 -21.42
CA PRO A 83 -13.60 33.77 -20.46
C PRO A 83 -14.23 35.16 -20.65
N LYS A 84 -14.66 35.81 -19.56
CA LYS A 84 -14.94 37.25 -19.47
C LYS A 84 -14.28 37.85 -18.21
N SER A 85 -13.23 38.65 -18.48
CA SER A 85 -12.68 39.83 -17.77
C SER A 85 -12.62 39.93 -16.23
N ASP A 86 -11.38 39.84 -15.73
CA ASP A 86 -10.58 40.86 -14.99
C ASP A 86 -10.91 41.37 -13.56
N SER A 87 -11.74 40.73 -12.72
CA SER A 87 -11.79 41.16 -11.29
C SER A 87 -11.87 40.08 -10.19
N GLU A 88 -11.77 38.79 -10.54
CA GLU A 88 -11.93 37.68 -9.57
C GLU A 88 -10.61 36.94 -9.26
N ASN A 89 -9.46 37.62 -9.36
CA ASN A 89 -8.15 36.95 -9.50
C ASN A 89 -7.55 36.33 -8.22
N ALA A 90 -7.94 36.74 -7.01
CA ALA A 90 -7.33 36.19 -5.78
C ALA A 90 -8.01 34.91 -5.27
N ALA A 91 -9.35 34.85 -5.33
CA ALA A 91 -10.12 33.68 -4.89
C ALA A 91 -10.05 32.52 -5.91
N ASN A 92 -10.02 32.83 -7.21
CA ASN A 92 -9.81 31.80 -8.23
C ASN A 92 -8.39 31.22 -8.16
N LEU A 93 -7.36 32.02 -7.87
CA LEU A 93 -5.98 31.55 -7.80
C LEU A 93 -5.75 30.61 -6.59
N THR A 94 -6.37 30.87 -5.44
CA THR A 94 -6.30 29.99 -4.27
C THR A 94 -7.07 28.68 -4.46
N GLN A 95 -8.23 28.72 -5.14
CA GLN A 95 -8.98 27.52 -5.53
C GLN A 95 -8.22 26.68 -6.56
N ASP A 96 -7.55 27.31 -7.52
CA ASP A 96 -6.78 26.64 -8.56
C ASP A 96 -5.49 26.01 -8.00
N LEU A 97 -4.85 26.65 -7.02
CA LEU A 97 -3.69 26.10 -6.30
C LEU A 97 -4.07 24.87 -5.46
N HIS A 98 -5.24 24.88 -4.80
CA HIS A 98 -5.74 23.75 -4.03
C HIS A 98 -6.10 22.55 -4.92
N VAL A 99 -6.71 22.79 -6.07
CA VAL A 99 -7.02 21.74 -7.07
C VAL A 99 -5.74 21.14 -7.64
N LYS A 100 -4.73 21.96 -7.96
CA LYS A 100 -3.42 21.48 -8.43
C LYS A 100 -2.68 20.67 -7.36
N ALA A 101 -2.73 21.08 -6.11
CA ALA A 101 -2.14 20.33 -4.99
C ALA A 101 -2.82 18.96 -4.80
N LEU A 102 -4.16 18.91 -4.87
CA LEU A 102 -4.91 17.65 -4.80
C LEU A 102 -4.64 16.74 -6.00
N GLN A 103 -4.52 17.30 -7.20
CA GLN A 103 -4.15 16.56 -8.40
C GLN A 103 -2.77 15.92 -8.27
N ALA A 104 -1.76 16.67 -7.80
CA ALA A 104 -0.42 16.13 -7.56
C ALA A 104 -0.42 14.99 -6.52
N ILE A 105 -1.24 15.09 -5.47
CA ILE A 105 -1.41 14.01 -4.48
C ILE A 105 -2.10 12.79 -5.11
N VAL A 106 -3.12 12.99 -5.94
CA VAL A 106 -3.81 11.90 -6.65
C VAL A 106 -2.91 11.22 -7.68
N GLU A 107 -2.12 11.97 -8.44
CA GLU A 107 -1.20 11.45 -9.46
C GLU A 107 -0.09 10.60 -8.81
N THR A 108 0.48 11.09 -7.71
CA THR A 108 1.46 10.31 -6.92
C THR A 108 0.85 9.06 -6.29
N MET A 109 -0.47 8.99 -6.11
CA MET A 109 -1.18 7.79 -5.64
C MET A 109 -1.65 6.86 -6.76
N LYS A 110 -1.87 7.36 -7.98
CA LYS A 110 -2.31 6.57 -9.15
C LYS A 110 -1.23 5.65 -9.74
N GLU A 111 0.05 5.97 -9.57
CA GLU A 111 1.13 5.03 -9.90
C GLU A 111 1.18 3.79 -8.98
N VAL A 112 0.35 3.77 -7.93
CA VAL A 112 0.09 2.57 -7.10
C VAL A 112 -1.08 1.76 -7.69
N LYS A 113 -1.16 1.65 -9.02
CA LYS A 113 -1.97 0.61 -9.66
C LYS A 113 -1.22 -0.72 -9.50
N ILE A 114 -1.63 -1.46 -8.48
CA ILE A 114 -1.21 -2.84 -8.22
C ILE A 114 -1.88 -3.71 -9.29
N ASP A 115 -1.23 -3.87 -10.42
CA ASP A 115 -1.58 -4.92 -11.36
C ASP A 115 -1.11 -6.27 -10.78
N ASN A 116 -2.13 -7.02 -10.38
CA ASN A 116 -2.21 -8.44 -10.09
C ASN A 116 -0.92 -9.28 -10.15
N ARG A 117 -0.64 -9.92 -9.00
CA ARG A 117 0.22 -11.11 -8.80
C ARG A 117 0.48 -11.91 -10.08
N ALA A 118 1.70 -11.79 -10.61
CA ALA A 118 2.28 -12.86 -11.41
C ALA A 118 2.40 -14.08 -10.49
N SER A 119 1.62 -15.13 -10.79
CA SER A 119 1.81 -16.44 -10.18
C SER A 119 3.22 -16.92 -10.48
N THR A 120 3.89 -17.54 -9.51
CA THR A 120 5.23 -18.12 -9.60
C THR A 120 5.37 -19.28 -10.60
N ASP A 121 4.39 -19.52 -11.48
CA ASP A 121 4.28 -20.69 -12.37
C ASP A 121 4.39 -20.36 -13.85
N THR A 122 5.04 -19.26 -14.24
CA THR A 122 5.37 -19.03 -15.65
C THR A 122 6.77 -18.46 -15.78
N PHE A 123 7.73 -19.23 -15.28
CA PHE A 123 9.12 -19.07 -15.68
C PHE A 123 9.24 -19.50 -17.14
N MET A 124 9.80 -18.59 -17.94
CA MET A 124 10.23 -18.72 -19.32
C MET A 124 9.32 -18.04 -20.34
N SER A 125 9.92 -17.03 -20.98
CA SER A 125 9.48 -16.22 -22.11
C SER A 125 8.25 -15.33 -21.92
N GLU A 126 8.49 -14.13 -21.40
CA GLU A 126 8.25 -12.83 -22.06
C GLU A 126 8.70 -11.72 -21.09
N VAL A 127 9.03 -10.53 -21.57
CA VAL A 127 9.50 -9.42 -20.72
C VAL A 127 8.32 -8.95 -19.86
N VAL A 128 8.17 -9.53 -18.67
CA VAL A 128 7.19 -9.10 -17.68
C VAL A 128 7.72 -7.83 -17.03
N GLU A 129 7.12 -6.69 -17.35
CA GLU A 129 7.29 -5.47 -16.57
C GLU A 129 6.71 -5.72 -15.18
N LEU A 130 7.55 -5.61 -14.14
CA LEU A 130 7.12 -5.80 -12.77
C LEU A 130 6.55 -4.48 -12.24
N PRO A 131 5.42 -4.51 -11.51
CA PRO A 131 4.81 -3.30 -10.97
C PRO A 131 5.73 -2.63 -9.94
N ASN A 132 5.77 -1.29 -9.97
CA ASN A 132 6.57 -0.52 -9.02
C ASN A 132 6.06 -0.74 -7.59
N SER A 133 6.86 -1.44 -6.79
CA SER A 133 6.56 -1.81 -5.40
C SER A 133 7.32 -0.97 -4.36
N TYR A 134 8.08 0.04 -4.80
CA TYR A 134 9.00 0.79 -3.94
C TYR A 134 8.33 1.39 -2.71
N LYS A 135 7.20 2.09 -2.90
CA LYS A 135 6.48 2.77 -1.80
C LYS A 135 6.02 1.81 -0.71
N THR A 136 5.48 0.66 -1.13
CA THR A 136 5.00 -0.39 -0.22
C THR A 136 6.16 -1.06 0.49
N ALA A 137 7.25 -1.37 -0.22
CA ALA A 137 8.45 -1.96 0.37
C ALA A 137 9.12 -1.01 1.38
N LEU A 138 9.24 0.28 1.05
CA LEU A 138 9.79 1.29 1.95
C LEU A 138 8.94 1.43 3.22
N SER A 139 7.62 1.48 3.08
CA SER A 139 6.71 1.55 4.24
C SER A 139 6.88 0.35 5.16
N ARG A 140 6.98 -0.86 4.58
CA ARG A 140 7.23 -2.10 5.34
C ARG A 140 8.61 -2.12 5.99
N PHE A 141 9.64 -1.62 5.30
CA PHE A 141 10.99 -1.51 5.83
C PHE A 141 11.04 -0.59 7.06
N LEU A 142 10.41 0.57 7.00
CA LEU A 142 10.33 1.51 8.14
C LEU A 142 9.55 0.91 9.33
N MET A 143 8.52 0.11 9.05
CA MET A 143 7.80 -0.62 10.11
C MET A 143 8.67 -1.70 10.75
N LEU A 144 9.44 -2.42 9.93
CA LEU A 144 10.40 -3.40 10.41
C LEU A 144 11.46 -2.75 11.29
N GLU A 145 12.07 -1.65 10.85
CA GLU A 145 13.06 -0.91 11.63
C GLU A 145 12.53 -0.53 13.02
N LYS A 146 11.28 -0.04 13.09
CA LYS A 146 10.61 0.25 14.37
C LYS A 146 10.30 -0.98 15.22
N LYS A 147 10.13 -2.15 14.61
CA LYS A 147 9.94 -3.44 15.32
C LYS A 147 11.27 -3.92 15.89
N LEU A 148 12.33 -3.90 15.08
CA LEU A 148 13.69 -4.28 15.47
C LEU A 148 14.29 -3.32 16.53
N SER A 149 13.89 -2.05 16.53
CA SER A 149 14.32 -1.10 17.57
C SER A 149 13.69 -1.37 18.94
N LYS A 150 12.58 -2.12 18.99
CA LYS A 150 11.85 -2.44 20.24
C LYS A 150 12.25 -3.79 20.80
N ASP A 151 12.30 -4.81 19.94
CA ASP A 151 12.56 -6.19 20.34
C ASP A 151 13.98 -6.61 19.92
N THR A 152 14.90 -6.60 20.89
CA THR A 152 16.31 -6.96 20.65
C THR A 152 16.48 -8.41 20.21
N VAL A 153 15.69 -9.34 20.75
CA VAL A 153 15.73 -10.77 20.38
C VAL A 153 15.37 -10.98 18.90
N VAL A 154 14.34 -10.29 18.41
CA VAL A 154 13.91 -10.39 17.01
C VAL A 154 14.95 -9.76 16.08
N LYS A 155 15.63 -8.71 16.54
CA LYS A 155 16.74 -8.08 15.83
C LYS A 155 17.93 -9.02 15.64
N ASP A 156 18.34 -9.73 16.69
CA ASP A 156 19.47 -10.66 16.60
C ASP A 156 19.13 -11.81 15.63
N TRP A 157 17.95 -12.41 15.76
CA TRP A 157 17.47 -13.43 14.83
C TRP A 157 17.39 -12.94 13.37
N TYR A 158 16.96 -11.69 13.17
CA TYR A 158 16.90 -11.11 11.83
C TYR A 158 18.30 -10.93 11.22
N HIS A 159 19.28 -10.47 12.01
CA HIS A 159 20.67 -10.41 11.57
C HIS A 159 21.21 -11.78 11.18
N ASP A 160 21.00 -12.80 12.02
CA ASP A 160 21.43 -14.18 11.73
C ASP A 160 20.84 -14.71 10.41
N LYS A 161 19.57 -14.40 10.14
CA LYS A 161 18.90 -14.81 8.89
C LYS A 161 19.44 -14.10 7.65
N ILE A 162 19.74 -12.80 7.78
CA ILE A 162 20.38 -12.05 6.70
C ILE A 162 21.78 -12.61 6.43
N ASP A 163 22.55 -12.92 7.46
CA ASP A 163 23.88 -13.52 7.29
C ASP A 163 23.80 -14.91 6.63
N GLU A 164 22.81 -15.73 6.98
CA GLU A 164 22.55 -17.02 6.32
C GLU A 164 22.29 -16.85 4.80
N TYR A 165 21.52 -15.82 4.41
CA TYR A 165 21.24 -15.56 2.99
C TYR A 165 22.45 -15.02 2.23
N LEU A 166 23.32 -14.24 2.88
CA LEU A 166 24.61 -13.83 2.31
C LEU A 166 25.53 -15.04 2.11
N GLN A 167 25.59 -15.94 3.09
CA GLN A 167 26.42 -17.15 3.01
C GLN A 167 25.96 -18.12 1.92
N LYS A 168 24.65 -18.19 1.69
CA LYS A 168 24.05 -19.05 0.64
C LYS A 168 24.07 -18.43 -0.76
N ASP A 169 24.63 -17.23 -0.91
CA ASP A 169 24.66 -16.48 -2.17
C ASP A 169 23.26 -16.22 -2.77
N TYR A 170 22.24 -16.13 -1.90
CA TYR A 170 20.87 -15.79 -2.29
C TYR A 170 20.66 -14.28 -2.42
N MET A 171 21.54 -13.48 -1.83
CA MET A 171 21.53 -12.04 -1.96
C MET A 171 22.95 -11.48 -1.87
N ARG A 172 23.16 -10.33 -2.51
CA ARG A 172 24.41 -9.56 -2.41
C ARG A 172 24.10 -8.12 -2.03
N LYS A 173 25.06 -7.47 -1.39
CA LYS A 173 24.98 -6.02 -1.17
C LYS A 173 25.21 -5.31 -2.50
N LEU A 174 24.27 -4.46 -2.90
CA LEU A 174 24.41 -3.59 -4.07
C LEU A 174 25.28 -2.38 -3.73
N SER A 175 26.02 -1.88 -4.72
CA SER A 175 26.68 -0.57 -4.59
C SER A 175 25.63 0.56 -4.63
N PRO A 176 25.95 1.76 -4.11
CA PRO A 176 25.04 2.90 -4.20
C PRO A 176 24.68 3.27 -5.65
N GLU A 177 25.62 3.07 -6.57
CA GLU A 177 25.42 3.36 -7.99
C GLU A 177 24.49 2.33 -8.64
N GLU A 178 24.66 1.03 -8.33
CA GLU A 178 23.78 -0.03 -8.83
C GLU A 178 22.36 0.09 -8.27
N ALA A 179 22.23 0.51 -7.00
CA ALA A 179 20.93 0.66 -6.34
C ALA A 179 20.08 1.80 -6.91
N LEU A 180 20.68 2.76 -7.63
CA LEU A 180 19.96 3.85 -8.32
C LEU A 180 19.41 3.42 -9.69
N ILE A 181 19.84 2.27 -10.22
CA ILE A 181 19.44 1.81 -11.54
C ILE A 181 18.15 1.02 -11.42
N GLU A 182 17.02 1.68 -11.68
CA GLU A 182 15.73 1.01 -11.78
C GLU A 182 15.53 0.44 -13.19
N THR A 183 15.48 -0.89 -13.27
CA THR A 183 15.09 -1.62 -14.50
C THR A 183 13.61 -2.03 -14.43
N PRO A 184 12.93 -2.32 -15.56
CA PRO A 184 11.57 -2.88 -15.57
C PRO A 184 11.41 -4.24 -14.86
N LYS A 185 12.52 -4.88 -14.48
CA LYS A 185 12.57 -6.14 -13.71
C LYS A 185 12.89 -5.91 -12.23
N THR A 186 12.94 -4.66 -11.78
CA THR A 186 13.23 -4.32 -10.39
C THR A 186 11.97 -4.50 -9.57
N PHE A 187 12.04 -5.37 -8.56
CA PHE A 187 10.94 -5.58 -7.64
C PHE A 187 11.46 -5.67 -6.21
N TYR A 188 10.82 -4.92 -5.32
CA TYR A 188 11.23 -4.80 -3.93
C TYR A 188 10.47 -5.83 -3.08
N LEU A 189 11.18 -6.87 -2.66
CA LEU A 189 10.60 -7.97 -1.89
C LEU A 189 10.35 -7.56 -0.42
N PRO A 190 9.13 -7.78 0.10
CA PRO A 190 8.85 -7.68 1.53
C PRO A 190 9.67 -8.73 2.29
N HIS A 191 10.33 -8.31 3.37
CA HIS A 191 10.93 -9.25 4.32
C HIS A 191 9.84 -9.65 5.33
N PHE A 192 9.46 -10.92 5.33
CA PHE A 192 8.44 -11.46 6.23
C PHE A 192 9.09 -11.86 7.56
N ILE A 193 8.88 -11.05 8.60
CA ILE A 193 9.42 -11.21 9.98
C ILE A 193 8.32 -10.94 11.00
#